data_AF-A0A7J4B1D3-F1
#
_entry.id   AF-A0A7J4B1D3-F1
#
_cell.length_a   1.000
_cell.length_b   1.000
_cell.length_c   1.000
_cell.angle_alpha   90.00
_cell.angle_beta   90.00
_cell.angle_gamma   90.00
#
_symmetry.space_group_name_H-M   'P 1'
#
loop_
_entity.id
_entity.type
_entity.pdbx_description
1 polymer ?
#
loop_
_entity_poly.entity_id
_entity_poly.type
_entity_poly.pdbx_seq_one_letter_code
_entity_poly.pdbx_strand_id
1 'polypeptide(L)'
;IDGNEVQIRSYPGGHAYMLSMGWEYIESLNLLDNVEKTSQEAVSLLSASPCPSDEMDLIIYGDQLALQIHESTGHATELDRVLGYEESYAGSSFLTTEKLDKFRYGSNIVNLVADTTLGGGLATCGYDDDGVRAQRWHIVKNGILSGYMTNREFAHIIGHKRSCGANRADSYRSIPIIRITNLSLMPGEWEYEDIIRSTKKGIIMENNKSWSIDQKRLNFQFGCEIGWLIENGKITKMVKNPVYQGITYEFWRSCDAIANEKYWKLYGVSNCGKGQPTQIFKMSHASSPARFKRVKVFSR
;
A
#
# COMPACT_ATOMS: atom_id res chain seq x y z
N ILE A 1 18.80 -23.90 -14.17
CA ILE A 1 18.22 -23.54 -12.86
C ILE A 1 19.36 -23.68 -11.87
N ASP A 2 19.79 -22.59 -11.25
CA ASP A 2 20.80 -22.66 -10.19
C ASP A 2 20.13 -23.28 -8.95
N GLY A 3 20.73 -24.32 -8.37
CA GLY A 3 20.08 -25.20 -7.38
C GLY A 3 19.86 -24.58 -6.00
N ASN A 4 20.31 -23.35 -5.79
CA ASN A 4 20.32 -22.68 -4.49
C ASN A 4 19.27 -21.56 -4.34
N GLU A 5 18.41 -21.36 -5.34
CA GLU A 5 17.47 -20.23 -5.37
C GLU A 5 16.00 -20.70 -5.38
N VAL A 6 15.19 -20.12 -4.49
CA VAL A 6 13.76 -20.40 -4.40
C VAL A 6 12.96 -19.22 -4.98
N GLN A 7 12.04 -19.54 -5.88
CA GLN A 7 11.10 -18.59 -6.45
C GLN A 7 9.67 -18.90 -6.00
N ILE A 8 8.88 -17.84 -5.81
CA ILE A 8 7.48 -17.89 -5.42
C ILE A 8 6.71 -17.08 -6.44
N ARG A 9 5.57 -17.62 -6.88
CA ARG A 9 4.62 -16.90 -7.71
C ARG A 9 3.21 -17.19 -7.21
N SER A 10 2.50 -16.14 -6.84
CA SER A 10 1.18 -16.21 -6.23
C SER A 10 0.12 -15.62 -7.14
N TYR A 11 -1.09 -16.18 -7.10
CA TYR A 11 -2.27 -15.55 -7.68
C TYR A 11 -3.44 -15.65 -6.70
N PRO A 12 -4.27 -14.60 -6.57
CA PRO A 12 -4.07 -13.25 -7.14
C PRO A 12 -2.91 -12.47 -6.48
N GLY A 13 -2.31 -13.02 -5.42
CA GLY A 13 -1.04 -12.58 -4.83
C GLY A 13 -0.87 -13.06 -3.39
N GLY A 14 0.33 -12.90 -2.81
CA GLY A 14 0.71 -13.58 -1.56
C GLY A 14 0.15 -12.99 -0.26
N HIS A 15 -0.19 -11.70 -0.24
CA HIS A 15 -0.43 -10.96 1.00
C HIS A 15 -1.73 -10.16 1.09
N ALA A 16 -2.60 -10.15 0.05
CA ALA A 16 -3.65 -9.11 0.02
C ALA A 16 -5.02 -9.43 -0.60
N TYR A 17 -5.60 -10.59 -0.29
CA TYR A 17 -6.90 -10.99 -0.89
C TYR A 17 -7.88 -11.55 0.13
N MET A 18 -8.16 -10.77 1.17
CA MET A 18 -9.30 -10.98 2.06
C MET A 18 -10.15 -9.72 2.03
N LEU A 19 -11.47 -9.86 1.90
CA LEU A 19 -12.42 -8.75 1.99
C LEU A 19 -13.55 -9.14 2.95
N SER A 20 -14.29 -8.15 3.44
CA SER A 20 -15.50 -8.36 4.24
C SER A 20 -16.65 -8.78 3.32
N MET A 21 -16.52 -10.00 2.75
CA MET A 21 -17.41 -10.60 1.77
C MET A 21 -17.57 -12.10 2.07
N GLY A 22 -18.61 -12.72 1.50
CA GLY A 22 -18.85 -14.15 1.59
C GLY A 22 -18.10 -14.96 0.52
N TRP A 23 -18.64 -16.14 0.24
CA TRP A 23 -18.06 -17.09 -0.74
C TRP A 23 -18.00 -16.52 -2.16
N GLU A 24 -18.88 -15.60 -2.50
CA GLU A 24 -18.93 -14.91 -3.79
C GLU A 24 -17.60 -14.19 -4.12
N TYR A 25 -16.85 -13.77 -3.09
CA TYR A 25 -15.54 -13.19 -3.30
C TYR A 25 -14.54 -14.24 -3.83
N ILE A 26 -14.55 -15.47 -3.30
CA ILE A 26 -13.67 -16.54 -3.77
C ILE A 26 -13.99 -16.90 -5.22
N GLU A 27 -15.28 -16.97 -5.58
CA GLU A 27 -15.71 -17.19 -6.97
C GLU A 27 -15.23 -16.05 -7.87
N SER A 28 -15.32 -14.80 -7.43
CA SER A 28 -14.88 -13.63 -8.20
C SER A 28 -13.39 -13.60 -8.50
N LEU A 29 -12.57 -14.35 -7.74
CA LEU A 29 -11.12 -14.44 -7.99
C LEU A 29 -10.79 -15.27 -9.23
N ASN A 30 -11.73 -16.06 -9.77
CA ASN A 30 -11.52 -16.92 -10.94
C ASN A 30 -10.21 -17.72 -10.84
N LEU A 31 -9.99 -18.37 -9.69
CA LEU A 31 -8.71 -19.01 -9.36
C LEU A 31 -8.29 -20.04 -10.41
N LEU A 32 -9.23 -20.83 -10.91
CA LEU A 32 -8.96 -21.87 -11.91
C LEU A 32 -8.50 -21.30 -13.25
N ASP A 33 -9.05 -20.16 -13.67
CA ASP A 33 -8.71 -19.51 -14.93
C ASP A 33 -7.27 -18.95 -14.94
N ASN A 34 -6.66 -18.79 -13.77
CA ASN A 34 -5.32 -18.24 -13.61
C ASN A 34 -4.25 -19.30 -13.33
N VAL A 35 -4.63 -20.58 -13.23
CA VAL A 35 -3.68 -21.67 -12.94
C VAL A 35 -2.59 -21.76 -14.00
N GLU A 36 -2.96 -21.78 -15.29
CA GLU A 36 -2.00 -21.94 -16.39
C GLU A 36 -0.99 -20.80 -16.42
N LYS A 37 -1.47 -19.55 -16.41
CA LYS A 37 -0.61 -18.35 -16.40
C LYS A 37 0.34 -18.37 -15.20
N THR A 38 -0.19 -18.56 -13.99
CA THR A 38 0.60 -18.54 -12.75
C THR A 38 1.66 -19.65 -12.74
N SER A 39 1.32 -20.85 -13.23
CA SER A 39 2.26 -21.97 -13.33
C SER A 39 3.37 -21.70 -14.34
N GLN A 40 3.04 -21.15 -15.50
CA GLN A 40 4.02 -20.78 -16.52
C GLN A 40 4.98 -19.69 -16.03
N GLU A 41 4.46 -18.68 -15.34
CA GLU A 41 5.27 -17.62 -14.71
C GLU A 41 6.18 -18.19 -13.62
N ALA A 42 5.67 -19.06 -12.75
CA ALA A 42 6.44 -19.73 -11.70
C ALA A 42 7.65 -20.50 -12.27
N VAL A 43 7.44 -21.26 -13.35
CA VAL A 43 8.52 -22.00 -14.03
C VAL A 43 9.49 -21.03 -14.72
N SER A 44 8.97 -20.00 -15.39
CA SER A 44 9.78 -19.01 -16.10
C SER A 44 10.73 -18.27 -15.17
N LEU A 45 10.29 -17.92 -13.96
CA LEU A 45 11.10 -17.26 -12.93
C LEU A 45 12.38 -18.03 -12.57
N LEU A 46 12.40 -19.37 -12.69
CA LEU A 46 13.58 -20.19 -12.43
C LEU A 46 14.73 -19.95 -13.44
N SER A 47 14.40 -19.37 -14.60
CA SER A 47 15.34 -19.07 -15.68
C SER A 47 15.43 -17.58 -16.03
N ALA A 48 14.55 -16.75 -15.45
CA ALA A 48 14.54 -15.31 -15.66
C ALA A 48 15.86 -14.67 -15.18
N SER A 49 16.27 -13.61 -15.87
CA SER A 49 17.44 -12.83 -15.45
C SER A 49 17.14 -12.04 -14.18
N PRO A 50 18.13 -11.83 -13.29
CA PRO A 50 17.96 -10.93 -12.15
C PRO A 50 17.54 -9.53 -12.59
N CYS A 51 16.78 -8.83 -11.74
CA CYS A 51 16.45 -7.42 -11.96
C CYS A 51 17.72 -6.56 -12.12
N PRO A 52 17.82 -5.71 -13.16
CA PRO A 52 18.97 -4.82 -13.31
C PRO A 52 19.05 -3.82 -12.15
N SER A 53 20.26 -3.40 -11.81
CA SER A 53 20.51 -2.29 -10.88
C SER A 53 20.56 -0.98 -11.65
N ASP A 54 19.57 -0.13 -11.47
CA ASP A 54 19.40 1.09 -12.28
C ASP A 54 18.44 2.08 -11.61
N GLU A 55 18.34 3.28 -12.18
CA GLU A 55 17.25 4.23 -11.93
C GLU A 55 16.33 4.26 -13.16
N MET A 56 15.06 3.92 -12.98
CA MET A 56 14.09 3.87 -14.07
C MET A 56 12.66 4.16 -13.61
N ASP A 57 11.72 4.27 -14.54
CA ASP A 57 10.31 4.41 -14.18
C ASP A 57 9.79 3.08 -13.61
N LEU A 58 9.10 3.14 -12.49
CA LEU A 58 8.50 1.98 -11.86
C LEU A 58 6.99 2.05 -11.99
N ILE A 59 6.38 1.02 -12.55
CA ILE A 59 4.94 0.79 -12.47
C ILE A 59 4.72 -0.31 -11.43
N ILE A 60 4.07 0.01 -10.31
CA ILE A 60 3.64 -1.03 -9.37
C ILE A 60 2.16 -1.33 -9.57
N TYR A 61 1.83 -2.61 -9.58
CA TYR A 61 0.46 -3.07 -9.71
C TYR A 61 -0.33 -2.83 -8.41
N GLY A 62 -1.66 -2.93 -8.50
CA GLY A 62 -2.55 -2.49 -7.43
C GLY A 62 -2.30 -3.18 -6.08
N ASP A 63 -1.94 -4.46 -6.10
CA ASP A 63 -1.68 -5.28 -4.91
C ASP A 63 -0.39 -4.88 -4.19
N GLN A 64 0.69 -4.64 -4.93
CA GLN A 64 1.92 -4.11 -4.35
C GLN A 64 1.73 -2.67 -3.88
N LEU A 65 0.97 -1.87 -4.63
CA LEU A 65 0.65 -0.49 -4.24
C LEU A 65 -0.19 -0.42 -2.97
N ALA A 66 -1.08 -1.40 -2.74
CA ALA A 66 -1.82 -1.52 -1.49
C ALA A 66 -0.89 -1.67 -0.27
N LEU A 67 0.16 -2.49 -0.38
CA LEU A 67 1.17 -2.62 0.69
C LEU A 67 2.02 -1.35 0.82
N GLN A 68 2.40 -0.72 -0.30
CA GLN A 68 3.07 0.58 -0.27
C GLN A 68 2.25 1.63 0.49
N ILE A 69 0.93 1.69 0.26
CA ILE A 69 0.02 2.58 1.00
C ILE A 69 0.01 2.23 2.48
N HIS A 70 -0.13 0.95 2.82
CA HIS A 70 -0.18 0.47 4.20
C HIS A 70 1.03 0.96 5.02
N GLU A 71 2.22 0.65 4.52
CA GLU A 71 3.47 0.86 5.26
C GLU A 71 3.92 2.32 5.23
N SER A 72 3.85 2.97 4.07
CA SER A 72 4.43 4.31 3.89
C SER A 72 3.47 5.45 4.23
N THR A 73 2.16 5.22 4.13
CA THR A 73 1.12 6.22 4.46
C THR A 73 0.34 5.82 5.70
N GLY A 74 -0.23 4.62 5.72
CA GLY A 74 -1.12 4.16 6.80
C GLY A 74 -0.45 4.32 8.15
N HIS A 75 0.65 3.60 8.37
CA HIS A 75 1.34 3.66 9.66
C HIS A 75 1.91 5.04 10.01
N ALA A 76 2.36 5.80 9.01
CA ALA A 76 2.89 7.14 9.22
C ALA A 76 1.82 8.15 9.65
N THR A 77 0.53 7.85 9.43
CA THR A 77 -0.59 8.78 9.65
C THR A 77 -1.52 8.39 10.80
N GLU A 78 -1.13 7.40 11.61
CA GLU A 78 -1.71 7.14 12.92
C GLU A 78 -1.19 8.18 13.93
N LEU A 79 -2.07 9.01 14.51
CA LEU A 79 -1.65 10.18 15.28
C LEU A 79 -0.92 9.81 16.59
N ASP A 80 -1.28 8.70 17.24
CA ASP A 80 -0.56 8.19 18.42
C ASP A 80 0.91 7.89 18.11
N ARG A 81 1.22 7.36 16.92
CA ARG A 81 2.59 7.16 16.43
C ARG A 81 3.30 8.48 16.17
N VAL A 82 2.61 9.46 15.58
CA VAL A 82 3.15 10.82 15.36
C VAL A 82 3.49 11.50 16.69
N LEU A 83 2.74 11.19 17.76
CA LEU A 83 2.95 11.71 19.11
C LEU A 83 3.93 10.88 19.96
N GLY A 84 4.48 9.79 19.42
CA GLY A 84 5.50 8.96 20.08
C GLY A 84 4.99 7.87 21.03
N TYR A 85 3.68 7.66 21.14
CA TYR A 85 3.09 6.67 22.07
C TYR A 85 3.41 5.21 21.70
N GLU A 86 3.77 4.95 20.45
CA GLU A 86 4.00 3.61 19.88
C GLU A 86 5.48 3.35 19.51
N GLU A 87 6.37 4.29 19.85
CA GLU A 87 7.75 4.31 19.37
C GLU A 87 8.57 3.09 19.83
N SER A 88 8.32 2.58 21.03
CA SER A 88 9.04 1.44 21.61
C SER A 88 8.84 0.13 20.83
N TYR A 89 7.71 -0.05 20.14
CA TYR A 89 7.34 -1.31 19.51
C TYR A 89 7.15 -1.22 18.01
N ALA A 90 6.44 -0.20 17.55
CA ALA A 90 5.98 -0.10 16.18
C ALA A 90 6.56 1.11 15.44
N GLY A 91 7.57 1.76 16.04
CA GLY A 91 8.26 2.91 15.50
C GLY A 91 7.47 4.21 15.62
N SER A 92 8.09 5.29 15.16
CA SER A 92 7.58 6.66 15.10
C SER A 92 7.18 7.04 13.67
N SER A 93 6.82 8.30 13.45
CA SER A 93 6.50 8.85 12.13
C SER A 93 7.47 9.98 11.77
N PHE A 94 7.87 10.03 10.51
CA PHE A 94 8.56 11.19 9.95
C PHE A 94 7.60 12.38 9.77
N LEU A 95 6.30 12.13 9.80
CA LEU A 95 5.27 13.17 9.85
C LEU A 95 5.19 13.75 11.26
N THR A 96 4.83 15.02 11.34
CA THR A 96 4.66 15.77 12.59
C THR A 96 3.39 16.61 12.51
N THR A 97 2.85 17.05 13.64
CA THR A 97 1.61 17.83 13.66
C THR A 97 1.77 19.17 12.93
N GLU A 98 2.96 19.77 12.93
CA GLU A 98 3.25 21.05 12.24
C GLU A 98 3.23 20.92 10.71
N LYS A 99 3.38 19.69 10.19
CA LYS A 99 3.33 19.39 8.76
C LYS A 99 1.90 19.30 8.22
N LEU A 100 0.89 19.19 9.08
CA LEU A 100 -0.51 19.15 8.69
C LEU A 100 -0.86 20.37 7.84
N ASP A 101 -1.54 20.13 6.71
CA ASP A 101 -1.96 21.12 5.70
C ASP A 101 -0.83 21.92 5.02
N LYS A 102 0.44 21.57 5.27
CA LYS A 102 1.61 22.29 4.74
C LYS A 102 2.57 21.39 3.97
N PHE A 103 2.68 20.12 4.38
CA PHE A 103 3.65 19.21 3.80
C PHE A 103 3.15 18.59 2.51
N ARG A 104 3.93 18.78 1.44
CA ARG A 104 3.74 18.06 0.17
C ARG A 104 4.13 16.60 0.36
N TYR A 105 3.16 15.75 0.66
CA TYR A 105 3.35 14.31 0.82
C TYR A 105 3.59 13.62 -0.53
N GLY A 106 2.82 14.00 -1.57
CA GLY A 106 2.89 13.41 -2.90
C GLY A 106 2.75 14.43 -4.03
N SER A 107 2.67 13.94 -5.26
CA SER A 107 2.36 14.78 -6.43
C SER A 107 0.90 15.26 -6.36
N ASN A 108 0.54 16.23 -7.22
CA ASN A 108 -0.81 16.82 -7.23
C ASN A 108 -1.93 15.81 -7.55
N ILE A 109 -1.62 14.68 -8.19
CA ILE A 109 -2.59 13.63 -8.50
C ILE A 109 -2.81 12.65 -7.33
N VAL A 110 -1.93 12.65 -6.32
CA VAL A 110 -2.02 11.74 -5.18
C VAL A 110 -3.11 12.20 -4.22
N ASN A 111 -4.16 11.39 -4.12
CA ASN A 111 -5.26 11.55 -3.18
C ASN A 111 -5.44 10.26 -2.38
N LEU A 112 -5.05 10.28 -1.09
CA LEU A 112 -5.13 9.14 -0.19
C LEU A 112 -6.28 9.37 0.80
N VAL A 113 -7.27 8.49 0.76
CA VAL A 113 -8.55 8.66 1.46
C VAL A 113 -8.75 7.51 2.43
N ALA A 114 -8.93 7.86 3.70
CA ALA A 114 -9.36 6.93 4.73
C ALA A 114 -10.90 6.86 4.73
N ASP A 115 -11.45 5.66 4.75
CA ASP A 115 -12.89 5.40 4.66
C ASP A 115 -13.29 4.20 5.52
N THR A 116 -13.92 4.48 6.65
CA THR A 116 -14.39 3.41 7.58
C THR A 116 -15.77 2.89 7.20
N THR A 117 -16.37 3.43 6.13
CA THR A 117 -17.69 3.07 5.61
C THR A 117 -17.65 2.30 4.29
N LEU A 118 -16.44 2.04 3.76
CA LEU A 118 -16.23 1.43 2.45
C LEU A 118 -16.75 -0.01 2.42
N GLY A 119 -17.80 -0.30 1.65
CA GLY A 119 -18.31 -1.66 1.49
C GLY A 119 -17.23 -2.65 1.06
N GLY A 120 -17.25 -3.87 1.61
CA GLY A 120 -16.24 -4.90 1.34
C GLY A 120 -14.89 -4.70 2.04
N GLY A 121 -14.61 -3.52 2.61
CA GLY A 121 -13.39 -3.27 3.37
C GLY A 121 -13.31 -4.03 4.69
N LEU A 122 -12.12 -4.51 5.05
CA LEU A 122 -11.89 -5.27 6.28
C LEU A 122 -12.02 -4.42 7.55
N ALA A 123 -11.77 -3.11 7.47
CA ALA A 123 -11.89 -2.21 8.62
C ALA A 123 -13.28 -1.55 8.72
N THR A 124 -14.21 -1.90 7.85
CA THR A 124 -15.51 -1.25 7.73
C THR A 124 -16.38 -1.52 8.96
N CYS A 125 -16.91 -0.46 9.56
CA CYS A 125 -17.81 -0.55 10.71
C CYS A 125 -18.74 0.67 10.77
N GLY A 126 -19.79 0.59 11.60
CA GLY A 126 -20.67 1.75 11.85
C GLY A 126 -20.08 2.73 12.86
N TYR A 127 -19.37 2.20 13.86
CA TYR A 127 -18.72 2.92 14.93
C TYR A 127 -17.40 2.24 15.27
N ASP A 128 -16.40 3.02 15.65
CA ASP A 128 -15.16 2.48 16.21
C ASP A 128 -15.35 2.07 17.70
N ASP A 129 -14.28 1.60 18.34
CA ASP A 129 -14.36 1.07 19.71
C ASP A 129 -14.45 2.18 20.79
N ASP A 130 -14.38 3.46 20.39
CA ASP A 130 -14.72 4.64 21.21
C ASP A 130 -16.19 5.08 21.01
N GLY A 131 -16.98 4.31 20.26
CA GLY A 131 -18.34 4.68 19.86
C GLY A 131 -18.39 5.91 18.96
N VAL A 132 -17.32 6.23 18.23
CA VAL A 132 -17.28 7.33 17.27
C VAL A 132 -17.80 6.82 15.93
N ARG A 133 -18.80 7.52 15.39
CA ARG A 133 -19.40 7.16 14.09
C ARG A 133 -18.35 7.16 12.99
N ALA A 134 -18.32 6.07 12.22
CA ALA A 134 -17.47 5.91 11.05
C ALA A 134 -17.70 7.03 10.02
N GLN A 135 -16.65 7.41 9.32
CA GLN A 135 -16.68 8.45 8.29
C GLN A 135 -15.56 8.24 7.26
N ARG A 136 -15.52 9.15 6.29
CA ARG A 136 -14.53 9.22 5.22
C ARG A 136 -13.82 10.57 5.25
N TRP A 137 -12.50 10.59 5.11
CA TRP A 137 -11.70 11.83 5.10
C TRP A 137 -10.41 11.67 4.30
N HIS A 138 -9.82 12.80 3.90
CA HIS A 138 -8.51 12.81 3.26
C HIS A 138 -7.38 12.69 4.27
N ILE A 139 -6.48 11.75 4.04
CA ILE A 139 -5.14 11.75 4.64
C ILE A 139 -4.20 12.60 3.78
N VAL A 140 -4.30 12.44 2.46
CA VAL A 140 -3.61 13.30 1.48
C VAL A 140 -4.64 13.82 0.47
N LYS A 141 -4.65 15.13 0.24
CA LYS A 141 -5.49 15.80 -0.76
C LYS A 141 -4.61 16.58 -1.73
N ASN A 142 -4.68 16.25 -3.02
CA ASN A 142 -3.88 16.86 -4.07
C ASN A 142 -2.37 16.94 -3.73
N GLY A 143 -1.85 15.85 -3.17
CA GLY A 143 -0.46 15.73 -2.74
C GLY A 143 -0.10 16.42 -1.43
N ILE A 144 -1.02 17.11 -0.76
CA ILE A 144 -0.79 17.75 0.54
C ILE A 144 -1.30 16.85 1.66
N LEU A 145 -0.52 16.69 2.72
CA LEU A 145 -0.96 16.03 3.95
C LEU A 145 -2.12 16.85 4.55
N SER A 146 -3.30 16.25 4.66
CA SER A 146 -4.55 16.95 5.05
C SER A 146 -5.26 16.31 6.24
N GLY A 147 -4.72 15.23 6.79
CA GLY A 147 -5.34 14.59 7.95
C GLY A 147 -4.51 13.47 8.53
N TYR A 148 -4.94 13.05 9.72
CA TYR A 148 -4.43 11.91 10.46
C TYR A 148 -5.59 11.00 10.89
N MET A 149 -5.28 9.76 11.23
CA MET A 149 -6.17 8.88 11.98
C MET A 149 -6.09 9.25 13.46
N THR A 150 -7.23 9.41 14.12
CA THR A 150 -7.35 9.96 15.47
C THR A 150 -8.39 9.21 16.31
N ASN A 151 -8.20 9.20 17.62
CA ASN A 151 -9.17 8.79 18.63
C ASN A 151 -9.74 10.02 19.36
N ARG A 152 -10.61 9.82 20.35
CA ARG A 152 -11.16 10.94 21.14
C ARG A 152 -10.09 11.69 21.93
N GLU A 153 -9.09 10.97 22.41
CA GLU A 153 -8.02 11.52 23.24
C GLU A 153 -7.16 12.51 22.46
N PHE A 154 -6.69 12.18 21.25
CA PHE A 154 -5.67 12.97 20.56
C PHE A 154 -6.20 13.90 19.46
N ALA A 155 -7.47 13.77 19.02
CA ALA A 155 -8.00 14.60 17.93
C ALA A 155 -7.86 16.11 18.16
N HIS A 156 -8.03 16.56 19.40
CA HIS A 156 -7.97 17.98 19.75
C HIS A 156 -6.55 18.57 19.63
N ILE A 157 -5.50 17.75 19.71
CA ILE A 157 -4.09 18.18 19.59
C ILE A 157 -3.81 18.79 18.22
N ILE A 158 -4.49 18.29 17.18
CA ILE A 158 -4.40 18.82 15.81
C ILE A 158 -5.57 19.76 15.46
N GLY A 159 -6.28 20.28 16.46
CA GLY A 159 -7.39 21.22 16.27
C GLY A 159 -8.68 20.60 15.75
N HIS A 160 -8.79 19.28 15.65
CA HIS A 160 -10.05 18.63 15.25
C HIS A 160 -11.06 18.69 16.40
N LYS A 161 -12.31 19.06 16.08
CA LYS A 161 -13.42 19.12 17.04
C LYS A 161 -13.92 17.73 17.48
N ARG A 162 -13.58 16.69 16.74
CA ARG A 162 -13.96 15.29 17.01
C ARG A 162 -12.95 14.32 16.41
N SER A 163 -12.95 13.09 16.93
CA SER A 163 -12.23 11.96 16.34
C SER A 163 -12.73 11.63 14.92
N CYS A 164 -11.81 11.12 14.09
CA CYS A 164 -12.15 10.56 12.78
C CYS A 164 -12.76 9.15 12.87
N GLY A 165 -12.81 8.52 14.04
CA GLY A 165 -13.38 7.18 14.24
C GLY A 165 -12.42 6.06 13.85
N ALA A 166 -11.16 6.17 14.26
CA ALA A 166 -10.10 5.21 13.94
C ALA A 166 -9.53 4.48 15.17
N ASN A 167 -10.21 4.52 16.32
CA ASN A 167 -9.74 3.84 17.53
C ASN A 167 -10.26 2.40 17.58
N ARG A 168 -9.39 1.39 17.52
CA ARG A 168 -9.81 -0.02 17.44
C ARG A 168 -9.04 -0.94 18.38
N ALA A 169 -9.73 -1.95 18.89
CA ALA A 169 -9.17 -3.06 19.64
C ALA A 169 -9.35 -4.38 18.88
N ASP A 170 -8.42 -5.32 19.06
CA ASP A 170 -8.56 -6.68 18.50
C ASP A 170 -9.51 -7.58 19.30
N SER A 171 -9.77 -7.24 20.57
CA SER A 171 -10.68 -7.97 21.46
C SER A 171 -11.19 -7.08 22.60
N TYR A 172 -12.24 -7.53 23.28
CA TYR A 172 -12.81 -6.84 24.45
C TYR A 172 -11.84 -6.69 25.64
N ARG A 173 -10.71 -7.40 25.65
CA ARG A 173 -9.70 -7.36 26.71
C ARG A 173 -8.57 -6.38 26.41
N SER A 174 -8.52 -5.87 25.19
CA SER A 174 -7.44 -5.01 24.70
C SER A 174 -7.87 -3.56 24.77
N ILE A 175 -6.91 -2.67 25.07
CA ILE A 175 -7.15 -1.24 25.02
C ILE A 175 -7.24 -0.81 23.55
N PRO A 176 -8.30 -0.10 23.13
CA PRO A 176 -8.37 0.46 21.79
C PRO A 176 -7.23 1.44 21.54
N ILE A 177 -6.58 1.29 20.38
CA ILE A 177 -5.49 2.14 19.92
C ILE A 177 -5.85 2.69 18.53
N ILE A 178 -5.25 3.79 18.10
CA ILE A 178 -5.52 4.31 16.75
C ILE A 178 -5.03 3.26 15.76
N ARG A 179 -5.86 2.89 14.77
CA ARG A 179 -5.52 1.92 13.73
C ARG A 179 -5.73 2.50 12.34
N ILE A 180 -4.98 1.95 11.39
CA ILE A 180 -5.26 2.15 9.97
C ILE A 180 -6.67 1.61 9.67
N THR A 181 -7.53 2.47 9.11
CA THR A 181 -8.84 2.10 8.57
C THR A 181 -8.70 1.67 7.11
N ASN A 182 -9.78 1.57 6.32
CA ASN A 182 -9.56 1.34 4.89
C ASN A 182 -8.94 2.61 4.28
N LEU A 183 -7.73 2.52 3.73
CA LEU A 183 -6.99 3.67 3.23
C LEU A 183 -6.61 3.44 1.78
N SER A 184 -7.13 4.25 0.87
CA SER A 184 -7.03 3.97 -0.57
C SER A 184 -6.40 5.12 -1.32
N LEU A 185 -5.59 4.82 -2.33
CA LEU A 185 -5.23 5.78 -3.36
C LEU A 185 -6.41 5.86 -4.33
N MET A 186 -7.01 7.04 -4.47
CA MET A 186 -8.11 7.23 -5.42
C MET A 186 -7.60 7.01 -6.86
N PRO A 187 -8.43 6.44 -7.76
CA PRO A 187 -8.02 6.18 -9.13
C PRO A 187 -7.73 7.47 -9.88
N GLY A 188 -6.88 7.37 -10.89
CA GLY A 188 -6.60 8.46 -11.82
C GLY A 188 -7.48 8.39 -13.07
N GLU A 189 -6.94 8.86 -14.18
CA GLU A 189 -7.65 8.96 -15.46
C GLU A 189 -7.00 8.12 -16.56
N TRP A 190 -5.80 7.57 -16.33
CA TRP A 190 -5.05 6.88 -17.36
C TRP A 190 -5.60 5.46 -17.61
N GLU A 191 -5.64 5.03 -18.87
CA GLU A 191 -5.69 3.60 -19.16
C GLU A 191 -4.34 2.97 -18.81
N TYR A 192 -4.36 1.77 -18.24
CA TYR A 192 -3.12 1.08 -17.81
C TYR A 192 -2.14 0.89 -18.98
N GLU A 193 -2.67 0.56 -20.16
CA GLU A 193 -1.87 0.35 -21.36
C GLU A 193 -1.23 1.65 -21.87
N ASP A 194 -1.84 2.82 -21.62
CA ASP A 194 -1.24 4.12 -21.92
C ASP A 194 -0.08 4.48 -20.98
N ILE A 195 -0.17 4.07 -19.71
CA ILE A 195 0.95 4.20 -18.77
C ILE A 195 2.15 3.39 -19.28
N ILE A 196 1.91 2.15 -19.74
CA ILE A 196 2.96 1.31 -20.33
C ILE A 196 3.51 1.97 -21.61
N ARG A 197 2.65 2.31 -22.58
CA ARG A 197 3.06 2.92 -23.87
C ARG A 197 3.88 4.19 -23.71
N SER A 198 3.54 5.03 -22.73
CA SER A 198 4.25 6.28 -22.46
C SER A 198 5.56 6.09 -21.69
N THR A 199 5.87 4.88 -21.22
CA THR A 199 7.08 4.56 -20.46
C THR A 199 8.23 4.18 -21.40
N LYS A 200 9.27 5.01 -21.47
CA LYS A 200 10.43 4.79 -22.36
C LYS A 200 11.39 3.72 -21.83
N LYS A 201 11.68 3.77 -20.53
CA LYS A 201 12.54 2.83 -19.81
C LYS A 201 11.96 2.64 -18.43
N GLY A 202 11.50 1.44 -18.14
CA GLY A 202 10.90 1.17 -16.85
C GLY A 202 10.76 -0.31 -16.54
N ILE A 203 10.07 -0.57 -15.44
CA ILE A 203 9.79 -1.92 -14.97
C ILE A 203 8.39 -1.95 -14.34
N ILE A 204 7.65 -2.99 -14.63
CA ILE A 204 6.41 -3.35 -13.93
C ILE A 204 6.81 -4.30 -12.80
N MET A 205 6.28 -4.10 -11.60
CA MET A 205 6.45 -5.03 -10.49
C MET A 205 5.09 -5.41 -9.89
N GLU A 206 4.92 -6.70 -9.63
CA GLU A 206 3.68 -7.32 -9.14
C GLU A 206 3.99 -8.25 -7.97
N ASN A 207 3.04 -8.36 -7.05
CA ASN A 207 3.08 -9.21 -5.87
C ASN A 207 4.24 -8.96 -4.92
N ASN A 208 3.92 -8.59 -3.68
CA ASN A 208 4.92 -8.50 -2.64
C ASN A 208 5.58 -9.87 -2.34
N LYS A 209 6.91 -9.87 -2.28
CA LYS A 209 7.75 -10.99 -1.81
C LYS A 209 8.44 -10.66 -0.49
N SER A 210 8.79 -9.39 -0.26
CA SER A 210 9.44 -8.94 0.98
C SER A 210 9.31 -7.43 1.14
N TRP A 211 9.35 -6.95 2.37
CA TRP A 211 9.37 -5.51 2.64
C TRP A 211 10.18 -5.20 3.89
N SER A 212 10.69 -3.98 3.92
CA SER A 212 11.35 -3.39 5.07
C SER A 212 11.09 -1.89 5.06
N ILE A 213 10.83 -1.34 6.22
CA ILE A 213 10.62 0.09 6.41
C ILE A 213 11.27 0.51 7.72
N ASP A 214 11.87 1.70 7.75
CA ASP A 214 12.56 2.17 8.94
C ASP A 214 11.59 2.56 10.07
N GLN A 215 12.15 2.77 11.26
CA GLN A 215 11.40 3.15 12.46
C GLN A 215 10.69 4.50 12.35
N LYS A 216 11.01 5.34 11.36
CA LYS A 216 10.33 6.62 11.15
C LYS A 216 9.35 6.56 9.98
N ARG A 217 9.19 5.41 9.32
CA ARG A 217 8.43 5.24 8.07
C ARG A 217 8.91 6.15 6.94
N LEU A 218 10.17 6.59 7.01
CA LEU A 218 10.78 7.53 6.07
C LEU A 218 11.42 6.80 4.90
N ASN A 219 12.17 5.74 5.18
CA ASN A 219 12.86 4.94 4.16
C ASN A 219 12.20 3.57 4.06
N PHE A 220 12.00 3.09 2.83
CA PHE A 220 11.44 1.77 2.56
C PHE A 220 12.26 1.01 1.53
N GLN A 221 12.13 -0.31 1.54
CA GLN A 221 12.56 -1.23 0.50
C GLN A 221 11.50 -2.32 0.34
N PHE A 222 11.05 -2.55 -0.90
CA PHE A 222 10.10 -3.61 -1.25
C PHE A 222 10.68 -4.51 -2.32
N GLY A 223 10.55 -5.82 -2.13
CA GLY A 223 10.85 -6.83 -3.13
C GLY A 223 9.57 -7.47 -3.62
N CYS A 224 9.45 -7.64 -4.93
CA CYS A 224 8.30 -8.26 -5.58
C CYS A 224 8.64 -9.66 -6.10
N GLU A 225 7.62 -10.48 -6.32
CA GLU A 225 7.78 -11.85 -6.84
C GLU A 225 8.29 -11.85 -8.28
N ILE A 226 7.81 -10.89 -9.07
CA ILE A 226 8.04 -10.83 -10.51
C ILE A 226 8.10 -9.39 -10.99
N GLY A 227 8.88 -9.17 -12.06
CA GLY A 227 8.86 -7.90 -12.77
C GLY A 227 9.03 -8.07 -14.26
N TRP A 228 8.65 -7.04 -15.01
CA TRP A 228 8.81 -7.00 -16.46
C TRP A 228 9.40 -5.68 -16.91
N LEU A 229 10.48 -5.74 -17.68
CA LEU A 229 11.10 -4.55 -18.25
C LEU A 229 10.19 -3.94 -19.32
N ILE A 230 10.18 -2.61 -19.36
CA ILE A 230 9.53 -1.81 -20.40
C ILE A 230 10.61 -1.07 -21.17
N GLU A 231 10.65 -1.29 -22.48
CA GLU A 231 11.54 -0.60 -23.41
C GLU A 231 10.68 0.04 -24.52
N ASN A 232 10.75 1.37 -24.64
CA ASN A 232 10.03 2.17 -25.64
C ASN A 232 8.53 1.84 -25.71
N GLY A 233 7.88 1.78 -24.55
CA GLY A 233 6.44 1.57 -24.45
C GLY A 233 5.98 0.12 -24.60
N LYS A 234 6.91 -0.85 -24.60
CA LYS A 234 6.61 -2.28 -24.76
C LYS A 234 7.21 -3.10 -23.63
N ILE A 235 6.42 -4.03 -23.11
CA ILE A 235 6.91 -5.05 -22.18
C ILE A 235 7.85 -5.99 -22.94
N THR A 236 9.07 -6.21 -22.43
CA THR A 236 10.10 -7.00 -23.11
C THR A 236 10.45 -8.29 -22.37
N LYS A 237 11.12 -8.18 -21.22
CA LYS A 237 11.70 -9.33 -20.50
C LYS A 237 11.12 -9.45 -19.10
N MET A 238 10.81 -10.67 -18.71
CA MET A 238 10.57 -11.03 -17.31
C MET A 238 11.90 -11.03 -16.55
N VAL A 239 11.89 -10.46 -15.34
CA VAL A 239 13.03 -10.47 -14.41
C VAL A 239 12.60 -11.03 -13.05
N LYS A 240 13.55 -11.70 -12.38
CA LYS A 240 13.36 -12.25 -11.03
C LYS A 240 13.97 -11.37 -9.96
N ASN A 241 13.47 -11.54 -8.74
CA ASN A 241 13.82 -10.80 -7.54
C ASN A 241 13.89 -9.26 -7.70
N PRO A 242 12.92 -8.63 -8.39
CA PRO A 242 12.90 -7.17 -8.46
C PRO A 242 12.70 -6.55 -7.09
N VAL A 243 13.56 -5.59 -6.76
CA VAL A 243 13.48 -4.79 -5.54
C VAL A 243 13.50 -3.32 -5.92
N TYR A 244 12.71 -2.51 -5.21
CA TYR A 244 12.75 -1.06 -5.29
C TYR A 244 12.81 -0.44 -3.90
N GLN A 245 13.45 0.72 -3.79
CA GLN A 245 13.58 1.43 -2.51
C GLN A 245 13.52 2.94 -2.70
N GLY A 246 13.23 3.65 -1.61
CA GLY A 246 13.22 5.10 -1.66
C GLY A 246 12.85 5.76 -0.34
N ILE A 247 12.83 7.09 -0.39
CA ILE A 247 12.28 7.93 0.67
C ILE A 247 10.79 8.10 0.38
N THR A 248 9.93 7.79 1.36
CA THR A 248 8.47 7.76 1.26
C THR A 248 7.90 8.96 0.51
N TYR A 249 8.21 10.19 0.96
CA TYR A 249 7.62 11.38 0.34
C TYR A 249 8.21 11.67 -1.05
N GLU A 250 9.47 11.30 -1.33
CA GLU A 250 10.06 11.49 -2.66
C GLU A 250 9.42 10.55 -3.67
N PHE A 251 9.17 9.31 -3.25
CA PHE A 251 8.45 8.32 -4.03
C PHE A 251 7.03 8.80 -4.35
N TRP A 252 6.24 9.18 -3.36
CA TRP A 252 4.88 9.70 -3.61
C TRP A 252 4.87 10.99 -4.45
N ARG A 253 5.90 11.82 -4.36
CA ARG A 253 6.08 13.01 -5.21
C ARG A 253 6.44 12.67 -6.65
N SER A 254 7.02 11.51 -6.91
CA SER A 254 7.36 11.05 -8.26
C SER A 254 6.23 10.32 -8.96
N CYS A 255 5.08 10.12 -8.29
CA CYS A 255 3.87 9.56 -8.90
C CYS A 255 3.34 10.50 -9.99
N ASP A 256 3.37 10.07 -11.25
CA ASP A 256 2.98 10.92 -12.39
C ASP A 256 1.83 10.36 -13.23
N ALA A 257 1.45 9.10 -13.02
CA ALA A 257 0.27 8.49 -13.64
C ALA A 257 -0.35 7.46 -12.70
N ILE A 258 -1.69 7.47 -12.61
CA ILE A 258 -2.48 6.48 -11.87
C ILE A 258 -3.54 5.96 -12.83
N ALA A 259 -3.66 4.65 -12.94
CA ALA A 259 -4.67 4.03 -13.79
C ALA A 259 -6.09 4.34 -13.25
N ASN A 260 -7.06 4.33 -14.16
CA ASN A 260 -8.42 4.74 -13.87
C ASN A 260 -9.21 3.71 -13.05
N GLU A 261 -10.48 4.03 -12.80
CA GLU A 261 -11.36 3.27 -11.92
C GLU A 261 -11.59 1.81 -12.35
N LYS A 262 -11.43 1.49 -13.65
CA LYS A 262 -11.50 0.11 -14.16
C LYS A 262 -10.48 -0.82 -13.51
N TYR A 263 -9.33 -0.27 -13.12
CA TYR A 263 -8.24 -1.01 -12.47
C TYR A 263 -8.25 -0.84 -10.95
N TRP A 264 -9.19 -0.07 -10.40
CA TRP A 264 -9.25 0.23 -8.97
C TRP A 264 -9.86 -0.93 -8.21
N LYS A 265 -9.03 -1.63 -7.46
CA LYS A 265 -9.43 -2.83 -6.72
C LYS A 265 -9.11 -2.65 -5.25
N LEU A 266 -9.95 -3.24 -4.41
CA LEU A 266 -9.77 -3.27 -2.97
C LEU A 266 -8.94 -4.50 -2.58
N TYR A 267 -7.85 -4.28 -1.86
CA TYR A 267 -6.94 -5.31 -1.39
C TYR A 267 -6.97 -5.37 0.14
N GLY A 268 -7.02 -6.58 0.70
CA GLY A 268 -7.04 -6.75 2.15
C GLY A 268 -5.65 -6.79 2.76
N VAL A 269 -5.49 -6.39 4.01
CA VAL A 269 -4.34 -6.68 4.86
C VAL A 269 -4.88 -7.27 6.15
N SER A 270 -4.38 -8.42 6.59
CA SER A 270 -5.02 -9.21 7.65
C SER A 270 -4.18 -9.41 8.91
N ASN A 271 -2.93 -8.92 8.90
CA ASN A 271 -1.91 -9.22 9.88
C ASN A 271 -1.15 -7.97 10.37
N CYS A 272 -1.77 -6.79 10.29
CA CYS A 272 -1.15 -5.55 10.77
C CYS A 272 -1.04 -5.59 12.30
N GLY A 273 0.19 -5.60 12.83
CA GLY A 273 0.47 -5.64 14.28
C GLY A 273 0.79 -4.27 14.85
N LYS A 274 0.24 -3.95 16.03
CA LYS A 274 0.52 -2.70 16.77
C LYS A 274 0.23 -2.87 18.27
N GLY A 275 0.80 -2.04 19.15
CA GLY A 275 0.56 -2.05 20.59
C GLY A 275 1.45 -3.02 21.37
N GLN A 276 1.58 -2.79 22.68
CA GLN A 276 2.23 -3.69 23.64
C GLN A 276 1.30 -3.92 24.85
N PRO A 277 0.73 -5.12 25.03
CA PRO A 277 0.86 -6.34 24.20
C PRO A 277 0.35 -6.18 22.75
N THR A 278 0.89 -6.98 21.84
CA THR A 278 0.59 -6.92 20.40
C THR A 278 -0.87 -7.19 20.10
N GLN A 279 -1.49 -6.30 19.32
CA GLN A 279 -2.82 -6.45 18.74
C GLN A 279 -2.75 -6.57 17.22
N ILE A 280 -3.45 -7.55 16.66
CA ILE A 280 -3.54 -7.75 15.21
C ILE A 280 -4.84 -7.15 14.69
N PHE A 281 -4.77 -6.39 13.61
CA PHE A 281 -5.94 -5.79 12.99
C PHE A 281 -5.96 -6.00 11.48
N LYS A 282 -7.17 -5.81 10.93
CA LYS A 282 -7.48 -6.03 9.53
C LYS A 282 -8.04 -4.74 8.92
N MET A 283 -7.61 -4.44 7.71
CA MET A 283 -7.98 -3.23 6.97
C MET A 283 -7.74 -3.49 5.49
N SER A 284 -8.26 -2.61 4.64
CA SER A 284 -8.09 -2.74 3.19
C SER A 284 -7.54 -1.47 2.57
N HIS A 285 -6.84 -1.63 1.46
CA HIS A 285 -6.31 -0.53 0.65
C HIS A 285 -6.76 -0.74 -0.78
N ALA A 286 -7.49 0.22 -1.34
CA ALA A 286 -7.77 0.19 -2.76
C ALA A 286 -6.78 1.03 -3.55
N SER A 287 -6.45 0.53 -4.73
CA SER A 287 -5.42 1.06 -5.59
C SER A 287 -5.63 0.61 -7.02
N SER A 288 -5.21 1.45 -7.95
CA SER A 288 -4.98 1.11 -9.35
C SER A 288 -3.47 1.07 -9.60
N PRO A 289 -2.97 0.35 -10.63
CA PRO A 289 -1.58 0.45 -11.04
C PRO A 289 -1.15 1.91 -11.23
N ALA A 290 0.04 2.26 -10.75
CA ALA A 290 0.54 3.64 -10.80
C ALA A 290 2.02 3.67 -11.18
N ARG A 291 2.41 4.73 -11.88
CA ARG A 291 3.80 4.98 -12.29
C ARG A 291 4.47 6.00 -11.38
N PHE A 292 5.70 5.67 -11.03
CA PHE A 292 6.61 6.47 -10.21
C PHE A 292 7.90 6.69 -10.99
N LYS A 293 8.29 7.95 -11.14
CA LYS A 293 9.45 8.33 -11.95
C LYS A 293 10.76 8.15 -11.19
N ARG A 294 11.80 7.71 -11.90
CA ARG A 294 13.19 7.68 -11.41
C ARG A 294 13.35 6.96 -10.06
N VAL A 295 12.86 5.73 -10.00
CA VAL A 295 12.96 4.88 -8.81
C VAL A 295 14.20 3.99 -8.94
N LYS A 296 14.94 3.85 -7.84
CA LYS A 296 16.08 2.93 -7.74
C LYS A 296 15.56 1.50 -7.66
N VAL A 297 15.97 0.68 -8.61
CA VAL A 297 15.61 -0.73 -8.71
C VAL A 297 16.86 -1.59 -8.77
N PHE A 298 16.80 -2.80 -8.22
CA PHE A 298 17.91 -3.75 -8.19
C PHE A 298 17.41 -5.17 -7.92
N SER A 299 18.30 -6.15 -7.92
CA SER A 299 18.01 -7.54 -7.54
C SER A 299 18.55 -7.86 -6.16
N ARG A 300 17.83 -8.69 -5.40
CA ARG A 300 18.31 -9.26 -4.13
C ARG A 300 18.10 -10.76 -4.04
#